data_AF-A0A2L0GHZ0-F1
#
_entry.id   AF-A0A2L0GHZ0-F1
#
_cell.length_a   1.000
_cell.length_b   1.000
_cell.length_c   1.000
_cell.angle_alpha   90.00
_cell.angle_beta   90.00
_cell.angle_gamma   90.00
#
_symmetry.space_group_name_H-M   'P 1'
#
loop_
_entity.id
_entity.type
_entity.pdbx_description
1 polymer ?
#
loop_
_entity_poly.entity_id
_entity_poly.type
_entity_poly.pdbx_seq_one_letter_code
_entity_poly.pdbx_strand_id
1 'polypeptide(L)'
;MRDEDKPFVLYRRGPGNFNIVPRGRRGWLLMGLWVALLMPVVAAFGIYAQAHEGEPAFFIALGLFLAAMLVWTIAMIRWMKARAEVVDVGQMLALKREAERKAKRRG
;
A
#
# COMPACT_ATOMS: atom_id res chain seq x y z
N MET A 1 17.64 3.04 12.80
CA MET A 1 17.55 3.73 11.49
C MET A 1 16.93 5.08 11.75
N ARG A 2 17.51 6.17 11.23
CA ARG A 2 16.86 7.47 11.26
C ARG A 2 15.56 7.39 10.47
N ASP A 3 14.55 8.16 10.85
CA ASP A 3 13.24 8.16 10.16
C ASP A 3 13.37 8.51 8.67
N GLU A 4 14.38 9.32 8.32
CA GLU A 4 14.73 9.72 6.96
C GLU A 4 15.17 8.56 6.04
N ASP A 5 15.64 7.44 6.59
CA ASP A 5 16.12 6.28 5.83
C ASP A 5 15.02 5.25 5.53
N LYS A 6 13.78 5.51 5.97
CA LYS A 6 12.68 4.56 5.81
C LYS A 6 12.29 4.46 4.33
N PRO A 7 12.14 3.23 3.79
CA PRO A 7 11.89 3.01 2.37
C PRO A 7 10.49 3.43 1.90
N PHE A 8 9.56 3.70 2.83
CA PHE A 8 8.19 4.10 2.51
C PHE A 8 7.78 5.34 3.30
N VAL A 9 6.89 6.14 2.74
CA VAL A 9 6.22 7.24 3.44
C VAL A 9 4.72 6.94 3.44
N LEU A 10 4.12 7.00 4.62
CA LEU A 10 2.69 6.88 4.82
C LEU A 10 2.12 8.27 5.11
N TYR A 11 1.45 8.84 4.11
CA TYR A 11 0.67 10.06 4.29
C TYR A 11 -0.67 9.72 4.91
N ARG A 12 -0.89 10.15 6.16
CA ARG A 12 -2.16 9.98 6.85
C ARG A 12 -2.98 11.28 6.73
N ARG A 13 -4.20 11.18 6.21
CA ARG A 13 -5.14 12.32 6.10
C ARG A 13 -6.32 12.21 7.07
N GLY A 14 -6.54 11.05 7.69
CA GLY A 14 -7.59 10.79 8.68
C GLY A 14 -7.65 9.31 9.10
N PRO A 15 -8.61 8.91 9.94
CA PRO A 15 -8.83 7.51 10.29
C PRO A 15 -9.33 6.74 9.04
N GLY A 16 -8.50 5.84 8.52
CA GLY A 16 -8.82 5.02 7.34
C GLY A 16 -8.33 5.59 6.00
N ASN A 17 -8.04 6.89 5.91
CA ASN A 17 -7.47 7.49 4.69
C ASN A 17 -5.95 7.65 4.82
N PHE A 18 -5.23 6.71 4.22
CA PHE A 18 -3.77 6.70 4.16
C PHE A 18 -3.29 6.38 2.75
N ASN A 19 -2.18 6.99 2.35
CA ASN A 19 -1.48 6.67 1.11
C ASN A 19 -0.05 6.26 1.43
N ILE A 20 0.37 5.09 0.96
CA ILE A 20 1.74 4.59 1.15
C ILE A 20 2.46 4.73 -0.18
N VAL A 21 3.54 5.52 -0.18
CA VAL A 21 4.38 5.69 -1.36
C VAL A 21 5.79 5.20 -1.11
N PRO A 22 6.41 4.50 -2.07
CA PRO A 22 7.83 4.16 -1.98
C PRO A 22 8.68 5.43 -2.09
N ARG A 23 9.75 5.49 -1.28
CA ARG A 23 10.72 6.59 -1.28
C ARG A 23 12.10 6.08 -1.69
N GLY A 24 12.72 6.79 -2.62
CA GLY A 24 14.04 6.45 -3.14
C GLY A 24 14.12 5.08 -3.82
N ARG A 25 15.33 4.68 -4.23
CA ARG A 25 15.55 3.41 -4.95
C ARG A 25 15.14 2.19 -4.12
N ARG A 26 15.40 2.21 -2.81
CA ARG A 26 15.13 1.08 -1.91
C ARG A 26 13.63 0.80 -1.76
N GLY A 27 12.79 1.84 -1.64
CA GLY A 27 11.33 1.68 -1.59
C GLY A 27 10.77 1.03 -2.86
N TRP A 28 11.23 1.51 -4.01
CA TRP A 28 10.82 0.97 -5.31
C TRP A 28 11.28 -0.47 -5.52
N LEU A 29 12.51 -0.81 -5.15
CA LEU A 29 13.01 -2.19 -5.22
C LEU A 29 12.20 -3.14 -4.35
N LEU A 30 11.88 -2.74 -3.11
CA LEU A 30 11.09 -3.57 -2.20
C LEU A 30 9.65 -3.73 -2.70
N MET A 31 9.04 -2.67 -3.25
CA MET A 31 7.71 -2.77 -3.87
C MET A 31 7.74 -3.66 -5.11
N GLY A 32 8.75 -3.49 -5.97
CA GLY A 32 8.97 -4.33 -7.14
C GLY A 32 9.15 -5.80 -6.77
N LEU A 33 9.86 -6.10 -5.67
CA LEU A 33 10.02 -7.46 -5.17
C LEU A 33 8.69 -8.10 -4.75
N TRP A 34 7.81 -7.36 -4.06
CA TRP A 34 6.47 -7.83 -3.70
C TRP A 34 5.61 -8.14 -4.92
N VAL A 35 5.68 -7.30 -5.95
CA VAL A 35 4.96 -7.52 -7.21
C VAL A 35 5.57 -8.70 -7.98
N ALA A 36 6.90 -8.76 -8.08
CA ALA A 36 7.60 -9.85 -8.76
C ALA A 36 7.29 -11.22 -8.13
N LEU A 37 7.19 -11.29 -6.80
CA LEU A 37 6.83 -12.52 -6.09
C LEU A 37 5.38 -12.96 -6.35
N LEU A 38 4.49 -12.01 -6.70
CA LEU A 38 3.11 -12.30 -7.05
C LEU A 38 2.96 -12.82 -8.50
N MET A 39 3.87 -12.45 -9.40
CA MET A 39 3.79 -12.79 -10.83
C MET A 39 3.62 -14.29 -11.11
N PRO A 40 4.38 -15.21 -10.49
CA PRO A 40 4.19 -16.65 -10.73
C PRO A 40 2.80 -17.15 -10.35
N VAL A 41 2.23 -16.61 -9.27
CA VAL A 41 0.89 -17.00 -8.79
C VAL A 41 -0.18 -16.55 -9.78
N VAL A 42 -0.08 -15.31 -10.27
CA VAL A 42 -1.00 -14.77 -11.28
C VAL A 42 -0.86 -15.52 -12.60
N ALA A 43 0.37 -15.82 -13.03
CA ALA A 43 0.61 -16.60 -14.25
C ALA A 43 0.05 -18.02 -14.15
N ALA A 44 0.28 -18.71 -13.02
CA ALA A 44 -0.25 -20.05 -12.78
C ALA A 44 -1.78 -20.07 -12.80
N PHE A 45 -2.42 -19.08 -12.16
CA PHE A 45 -3.87 -18.94 -12.22
C PHE A 45 -4.37 -18.63 -13.64
N GLY A 46 -3.66 -17.78 -14.40
CA GLY A 46 -4.01 -17.47 -15.79
C GLY A 46 -3.96 -18.70 -16.71
N ILE A 47 -2.94 -19.55 -16.57
CA ILE A 47 -2.83 -20.81 -17.31
C ILE A 47 -3.96 -21.76 -16.90
N TYR A 48 -4.24 -21.88 -15.59
CA TYR A 48 -5.33 -22.71 -15.09
C TYR A 48 -6.70 -22.24 -15.61
N ALA A 49 -6.94 -20.93 -15.58
CA ALA A 49 -8.17 -20.29 -16.03
C ALA A 49 -8.46 -20.57 -17.50
N GLN A 50 -7.45 -20.45 -18.37
CA GLN A 50 -7.60 -20.75 -19.80
C GLN A 50 -7.96 -22.21 -20.07
N ALA A 51 -7.47 -23.14 -19.24
CA ALA A 51 -7.69 -24.57 -19.43
C ALA A 51 -9.04 -25.09 -18.90
N HIS A 52 -9.67 -24.39 -17.94
CA HIS A 52 -10.86 -24.88 -17.22
C HIS A 52 -12.04 -23.89 -17.28
N GLU A 53 -11.99 -22.91 -18.18
CA GLU A 53 -13.05 -21.93 -18.32
C GLU A 53 -14.41 -22.61 -18.61
N GLY A 54 -15.43 -22.27 -17.82
CA GLY A 54 -16.77 -22.84 -17.93
C GLY A 54 -17.03 -24.08 -17.07
N GLU A 55 -16.00 -24.65 -16.43
CA GLU A 55 -16.20 -25.75 -15.48
C GLU A 55 -16.60 -25.25 -14.08
N PRO A 56 -17.40 -26.01 -13.31
CA PRO A 56 -17.70 -25.66 -11.92
C PRO A 56 -16.44 -25.51 -11.04
N ALA A 57 -15.39 -26.28 -11.33
CA ALA A 57 -14.11 -26.21 -10.62
C ALA A 57 -13.41 -24.85 -10.77
N PHE A 58 -13.62 -24.16 -11.90
CA PHE A 58 -13.07 -22.84 -12.14
C PHE A 58 -13.56 -21.81 -11.13
N PHE A 59 -14.85 -21.82 -10.79
CA PHE A 59 -15.41 -20.86 -9.83
C PHE A 59 -14.85 -21.04 -8.41
N ILE A 60 -14.58 -22.29 -8.03
CA ILE A 60 -13.92 -22.60 -6.76
C ILE A 60 -12.48 -22.08 -6.77
N ALA A 61 -11.72 -22.35 -7.84
CA ALA A 61 -10.35 -21.87 -7.99
C ALA A 61 -10.28 -20.33 -8.03
N LEU A 62 -11.22 -19.68 -8.71
CA LEU A 62 -11.35 -18.22 -8.75
C LEU A 62 -11.61 -17.65 -7.34
N GLY A 63 -12.53 -18.25 -6.59
CA GLY A 63 -12.80 -17.86 -5.21
C GLY A 63 -11.56 -17.95 -4.32
N LEU A 64 -10.81 -19.05 -4.41
CA LEU A 64 -9.55 -19.25 -3.68
C LEU A 64 -8.47 -18.24 -4.10
N PHE A 65 -8.35 -17.98 -5.40
CA PHE A 65 -7.41 -17.00 -5.94
C PHE A 65 -7.71 -15.59 -5.41
N LEU A 66 -8.97 -15.16 -5.44
CA LEU A 66 -9.39 -13.86 -4.91
C LEU A 66 -9.15 -13.75 -3.39
N ALA A 67 -9.42 -14.81 -2.64
CA ALA A 67 -9.12 -14.85 -1.20
C ALA A 67 -7.60 -14.74 -0.94
N ALA A 68 -6.78 -15.47 -1.70
CA ALA A 68 -5.33 -15.37 -1.61
C ALA A 68 -4.82 -13.96 -1.97
N MET A 69 -5.37 -13.33 -3.01
CA MET A 69 -5.06 -11.95 -3.40
C MET A 69 -5.39 -10.94 -2.30
N LEU A 70 -6.51 -11.12 -1.62
CA LEU A 70 -6.90 -10.29 -0.49
C LEU A 70 -5.92 -10.44 0.68
N VAL A 71 -5.59 -11.68 1.06
CA VAL A 71 -4.61 -11.97 2.12
C VAL A 71 -3.24 -11.38 1.77
N TRP A 72 -2.80 -11.56 0.53
CA TRP A 72 -1.53 -11.01 0.03
C TRP A 72 -1.49 -9.49 0.11
N THR A 73 -2.56 -8.83 -0.33
CA THR A 73 -2.68 -7.36 -0.30
C THR A 73 -2.64 -6.83 1.14
N ILE A 74 -3.36 -7.49 2.06
CA ILE A 74 -3.35 -7.11 3.48
C ILE A 74 -1.94 -7.32 4.07
N ALA A 75 -1.27 -8.43 3.76
CA ALA A 75 0.09 -8.71 4.20
C ALA A 75 1.08 -7.65 3.68
N MET A 76 1.02 -7.31 2.40
CA MET A 76 1.82 -6.26 1.77
C MET A 76 1.61 -4.91 2.46
N ILE A 77 0.35 -4.50 2.67
CA ILE A 77 0.03 -3.24 3.35
C ILE A 77 0.59 -3.24 4.78
N ARG A 78 0.37 -4.30 5.56
CA ARG A 78 0.89 -4.38 6.95
C ARG A 78 2.42 -4.33 6.97
N TRP A 79 3.07 -5.04 6.06
CA TRP A 79 4.52 -5.08 5.94
C TRP A 79 5.12 -3.72 5.56
N MET A 80 4.48 -3.00 4.63
CA MET A 80 4.89 -1.65 4.22
C MET A 80 4.64 -0.63 5.33
N LYS A 81 3.49 -0.69 6.02
CA LYS A 81 3.19 0.17 7.17
C LYS A 81 4.25 0.06 8.28
N ALA A 82 4.72 -1.15 8.57
CA ALA A 82 5.77 -1.38 9.56
C ALA A 82 7.13 -0.77 9.18
N ARG A 83 7.33 -0.45 7.89
CA ARG A 83 8.56 0.12 7.32
C ARG A 83 8.39 1.54 6.80
N ALA A 84 7.23 2.15 7.05
CA ALA A 84 6.91 3.49 6.58
C ALA A 84 7.20 4.55 7.65
N GLU A 85 7.67 5.70 7.19
CA GLU A 85 7.64 6.94 7.95
C GLU A 85 6.21 7.47 7.93
N VAL A 86 5.59 7.67 9.11
CA VAL A 86 4.21 8.15 9.19
C VAL A 86 4.22 9.67 9.22
N VAL A 87 3.75 10.28 8.14
CA VAL A 87 3.56 11.73 8.03
C VAL A 87 2.08 12.03 8.19
N ASP A 88 1.71 12.65 9.32
CA ASP A 88 0.34 13.11 9.56
C ASP A 88 0.12 14.45 8.84
N VAL A 89 -0.37 14.35 7.60
CA VAL A 89 -0.67 15.50 6.74
C VAL A 89 -1.83 16.32 7.32
N GLY A 90 -2.76 15.68 8.01
CA GLY A 90 -3.89 16.34 8.66
C GLY A 90 -3.43 17.29 9.76
N GLN A 91 -2.51 16.83 10.62
CA GLN A 91 -1.92 17.66 11.66
C GLN A 91 -1.06 18.79 11.08
N MET A 92 -0.25 18.51 10.05
CA MET A 92 0.55 19.55 9.38
C MET A 92 -0.32 20.67 8.79
N LEU A 93 -1.43 20.33 8.13
CA LEU A 93 -2.35 21.32 7.57
C LEU A 93 -3.10 22.10 8.65
N ALA A 94 -3.48 21.45 9.77
CA ALA A 94 -4.10 22.12 10.90
C ALA A 94 -3.15 23.14 11.56
N LEU A 95 -1.89 22.74 11.80
CA LEU A 95 -0.86 23.62 12.35
C LEU A 95 -0.56 24.81 11.43
N LYS A 96 -0.50 24.59 10.10
CA LYS A 96 -0.31 25.66 9.13
C LYS A 96 -1.47 26.68 9.17
N ARG A 97 -2.71 26.20 9.23
CA ARG A 97 -3.90 27.08 9.35
C ARG A 97 -3.90 27.88 10.65
N GLU A 98 -3.47 27.29 11.75
CA GLU A 98 -3.35 28.01 13.03
C GLU A 98 -2.25 29.08 13.00
N ALA A 99 -1.11 28.78 12.38
CA ALA A 99 -0.02 29.73 12.19
C ALA A 99 -0.46 30.93 11.33
N GLU A 100 -1.15 30.68 10.21
CA GLU A 100 -1.71 31.75 9.35
C GLU A 100 -2.74 32.61 10.10
N ARG A 101 -3.62 32.01 10.91
CA ARG A 101 -4.57 32.75 11.75
C ARG A 101 -3.88 33.62 12.80
N LYS A 102 -2.79 33.13 13.42
CA LYS A 102 -2.01 33.91 14.39
C LYS A 102 -1.24 35.05 13.71
N ALA A 103 -0.69 34.84 12.51
CA ALA A 103 -0.02 35.87 11.74
C ALA A 103 -0.99 37.01 11.35
N LYS A 104 -2.20 36.67 10.89
CA LYS A 104 -3.23 37.67 10.51
C LYS A 104 -3.82 38.45 11.70
N ARG A 105 -3.67 37.96 12.94
CA ARG A 105 -4.09 38.67 14.16
C ARG A 105 -3.01 39.58 14.74
N ARG A 106 -1.75 39.46 14.27
CA ARG A 106 -0.60 40.24 14.75
C ARG A 106 -0.14 41.36 13.80
N GLY A 107 -0.63 41.36 12.56
CA GLY A 107 -0.53 42.49 11.63
C GLY A 107 -1.84 43.25 11.57
#